data_AF-A0AAU6ZAN1-F1
#
_entry.id   AF-A0AAU6ZAN1-F1
#
_cell.length_a   1.000
_cell.length_b   1.000
_cell.length_c   1.000
_cell.angle_alpha   90.00
_cell.angle_beta   90.00
_cell.angle_gamma   90.00
#
_symmetry.space_group_name_H-M   'P 1'
#
loop_
_entity.id
_entity.type
_entity.pdbx_description
1 polymer ?
#
loop_
_entity_poly.entity_id
_entity_poly.type
_entity_poly.pdbx_seq_one_letter_code
_entity_poly.pdbx_strand_id
1 'polypeptide(L)'
;MGSSPVTDSSRLQELVSWDSDWPGLRVVVTGIGVSGFAAADTLIELGARVVVVDAATSVTAHAQADTLRIVGAVEVLLGEDAVKSVPKIDGAKPDLIVTSPGWRPDQALLAAAARAHIPVWGDVELAWRLRERKGHKTADWLTITGTNGKTTTVGLTESMLQAAGLKAIAVGNVGTPVLDALRDPVDYDVFAVELSSFQLHWSESLSPVASVCLNVAEDHVDWHGSYTSYLADKAKVYEGTQKACIFNAEQIETERMVENADVVDGCRAVGFTTVAPAISMLGVVEGLLVDRAFIAERKDSAAELASMADLGELAPRHMVANALAAAALVRAYGVDVSAVRKGIQNYVPGSHRIQPVTRQNGVLWVNDSKATNPHAASASLAAFDSVIWIAGGLSKGVSYDELVHDHARRLKAVVLIGKDTTSLAEALQRHAPDVPVIAQPAGDTENMQTAGTGGPIATPSPVSGGTVMAQAVASAAQLATSGDTVLMAPAAASMDQFSSYAHRGDAFIEAVLELVEGQAQTGEE
;
A
#
# COMPACT_ATOMS: atom_id res chain seq x y z
N MET A 1 -3.10 27.23 -14.66
CA MET A 1 -4.09 28.05 -13.94
C MET A 1 -5.46 27.41 -14.14
N GLY A 2 -5.90 26.65 -13.16
CA GLY A 2 -7.24 26.07 -13.08
C GLY A 2 -7.50 25.88 -11.59
N SER A 3 -8.03 26.92 -10.96
CA SER A 3 -8.38 26.94 -9.54
C SER A 3 -9.39 25.83 -9.25
N SER A 4 -9.13 25.02 -8.22
CA SER A 4 -10.09 24.07 -7.68
C SER A 4 -11.40 24.80 -7.35
N PRO A 5 -12.58 24.28 -7.76
CA PRO A 5 -13.85 24.95 -7.48
C PRO A 5 -14.21 24.70 -6.00
N VAL A 6 -13.83 25.64 -5.13
CA VAL A 6 -14.31 25.72 -3.75
C VAL A 6 -15.85 25.78 -3.80
N THR A 7 -16.50 24.68 -3.42
CA THR A 7 -17.96 24.57 -3.40
C THR A 7 -18.45 24.98 -2.02
N ASP A 8 -18.96 26.21 -1.96
CA ASP A 8 -19.33 26.92 -0.74
C ASP A 8 -20.70 26.44 -0.22
N SER A 9 -20.76 25.23 0.34
CA SER A 9 -21.83 24.86 1.26
C SER A 9 -21.34 25.19 2.66
N SER A 10 -21.78 26.31 3.23
CA SER A 10 -21.41 26.75 4.59
C SER A 10 -21.59 25.63 5.62
N ARG A 11 -22.62 24.78 5.44
CA ARG A 11 -22.85 23.60 6.27
C ARG A 11 -21.70 22.59 6.21
N LEU A 12 -21.17 22.26 5.04
CA LEU A 12 -20.09 21.26 4.90
C LEU A 12 -18.77 21.74 5.50
N GLN A 13 -18.51 23.06 5.48
CA GLN A 13 -17.33 23.64 6.11
C GLN A 13 -17.37 23.48 7.64
N GLU A 14 -18.56 23.46 8.24
CA GLU A 14 -18.77 23.28 9.68
C GLU A 14 -18.75 21.80 10.12
N LEU A 15 -18.76 20.84 9.18
CA LEU A 15 -18.64 19.41 9.47
C LEU A 15 -17.18 19.04 9.72
N VAL A 16 -16.72 19.29 10.95
CA VAL A 16 -15.32 19.12 11.39
C VAL A 16 -15.17 18.31 12.68
N SER A 17 -16.28 17.75 13.18
CA SER A 17 -16.29 16.82 14.32
C SER A 17 -17.39 15.76 14.18
N TRP A 18 -17.26 14.67 14.94
CA TRP A 18 -18.30 13.64 15.11
C TRP A 18 -19.65 14.24 15.52
N ASP A 19 -19.62 15.24 16.40
CA ASP A 19 -20.82 15.88 16.97
C ASP A 19 -21.34 17.06 16.14
N SER A 20 -20.81 17.28 14.92
CA SER A 20 -21.29 18.31 14.00
C SER A 20 -22.72 18.03 13.50
N ASP A 21 -23.34 18.99 12.81
CA ASP A 21 -24.72 18.88 12.31
C ASP A 21 -24.85 17.97 11.06
N TRP A 22 -24.55 16.69 11.23
CA TRP A 22 -24.77 15.62 10.24
C TRP A 22 -26.24 15.24 10.00
N PRO A 23 -27.17 15.32 10.98
CA PRO A 23 -28.55 14.87 10.79
C PRO A 23 -29.25 15.47 9.57
N GLY A 24 -29.84 14.62 8.74
CA GLY A 24 -30.57 15.05 7.54
C GLY A 24 -29.69 15.48 6.36
N LEU A 25 -28.35 15.45 6.47
CA LEU A 25 -27.46 15.67 5.33
C LEU A 25 -27.69 14.58 4.27
N ARG A 26 -27.89 14.95 3.01
CA ARG A 26 -28.13 13.98 1.93
C ARG A 26 -26.80 13.55 1.33
N VAL A 27 -26.41 12.31 1.58
CA VAL A 27 -25.11 11.80 1.14
C VAL A 27 -25.29 10.62 0.19
N VAL A 28 -24.62 10.69 -0.95
CA VAL A 28 -24.43 9.51 -1.81
C VAL A 28 -23.07 8.89 -1.49
N VAL A 29 -23.05 7.60 -1.18
CA VAL A 29 -21.81 6.84 -1.00
C VAL A 29 -21.56 5.99 -2.24
N THR A 30 -20.42 6.15 -2.90
CA THR A 30 -20.04 5.36 -4.08
C THR A 30 -19.07 4.24 -3.68
N GLY A 31 -19.44 3.01 -4.01
CA GLY A 31 -18.77 1.79 -3.59
C GLY A 31 -19.38 1.19 -2.32
N ILE A 32 -19.62 -0.12 -2.33
CA ILE A 32 -20.16 -0.90 -1.19
C ILE A 32 -19.11 -1.81 -0.55
N GLY A 33 -17.89 -1.83 -1.08
CA GLY A 33 -16.75 -2.52 -0.48
C GLY A 33 -16.39 -1.97 0.91
N VAL A 34 -15.26 -2.40 1.45
CA VAL A 34 -14.87 -2.13 2.85
C VAL A 34 -14.97 -0.64 3.23
N SER A 35 -14.28 0.26 2.53
CA SER A 35 -14.32 1.71 2.84
C SER A 35 -15.72 2.32 2.68
N GLY A 36 -16.44 1.97 1.61
CA GLY A 36 -17.76 2.53 1.32
C GLY A 36 -18.82 2.06 2.32
N PHE A 37 -18.75 0.80 2.74
CA PHE A 37 -19.61 0.28 3.80
C PHE A 37 -19.37 1.04 5.12
N ALA A 38 -18.12 1.21 5.54
CA ALA A 38 -17.78 1.93 6.77
C ALA A 38 -18.23 3.40 6.72
N ALA A 39 -18.08 4.07 5.56
CA ALA A 39 -18.58 5.42 5.34
C ALA A 39 -20.10 5.51 5.44
N ALA A 40 -20.82 4.60 4.77
CA ALA A 40 -22.28 4.58 4.81
C ALA A 40 -22.81 4.31 6.22
N ASP A 41 -22.28 3.28 6.90
CA ASP A 41 -22.71 2.92 8.25
C ASP A 41 -22.48 4.06 9.25
N THR A 42 -21.33 4.75 9.16
CA THR A 42 -21.01 5.89 10.03
C THR A 42 -21.93 7.08 9.78
N LEU A 43 -22.18 7.43 8.51
CA LEU A 43 -23.07 8.52 8.17
C LEU A 43 -24.53 8.24 8.59
N ILE A 44 -24.97 6.98 8.50
CA ILE A 44 -26.30 6.55 8.98
C ILE A 44 -26.39 6.71 10.50
N GLU A 45 -25.37 6.29 11.26
CA GLU A 45 -25.31 6.47 12.72
C GLU A 45 -25.43 7.95 13.11
N LEU A 46 -24.80 8.84 12.34
CA LEU A 46 -24.82 10.29 12.54
C LEU A 46 -26.14 10.95 12.08
N GLY A 47 -27.10 10.17 11.57
CA GLY A 47 -28.43 10.63 11.17
C GLY A 47 -28.49 11.23 9.76
N ALA A 48 -27.46 11.04 8.93
CA ALA A 48 -27.49 11.45 7.53
C ALA A 48 -28.48 10.59 6.71
N ARG A 49 -28.98 11.15 5.62
CA ARG A 49 -29.83 10.46 4.63
C ARG A 49 -28.92 9.86 3.56
N VAL A 50 -28.62 8.56 3.68
CA VAL A 50 -27.59 7.90 2.87
C VAL A 50 -28.20 7.06 1.75
N VAL A 51 -27.75 7.26 0.52
CA VAL A 51 -27.95 6.34 -0.61
C VAL A 51 -26.60 5.75 -1.02
N VAL A 52 -26.53 4.43 -1.12
CA VAL A 52 -25.30 3.74 -1.55
C VAL A 52 -25.44 3.25 -2.98
N VAL A 53 -24.39 3.41 -3.79
CA VAL A 53 -24.35 2.97 -5.19
C VAL A 53 -23.11 2.14 -5.47
N ASP A 54 -23.27 1.00 -6.16
CA ASP A 54 -22.15 0.19 -6.65
C ASP A 54 -22.55 -0.55 -7.94
N ALA A 55 -21.59 -0.81 -8.84
CA ALA A 55 -21.82 -1.65 -10.02
C ALA A 55 -21.84 -3.14 -9.65
N ALA A 56 -21.20 -3.52 -8.54
CA ALA A 56 -21.04 -4.90 -8.10
C ALA A 56 -22.39 -5.55 -7.74
N THR A 57 -22.58 -6.77 -8.24
CA THR A 57 -23.75 -7.62 -7.99
C THR A 57 -23.36 -8.98 -7.40
N SER A 58 -22.17 -9.07 -6.79
CA SER A 58 -21.70 -10.28 -6.13
C SER A 58 -22.55 -10.64 -4.92
N VAL A 59 -22.44 -11.89 -4.45
CA VAL A 59 -23.13 -12.34 -3.21
C VAL A 59 -22.73 -11.46 -2.02
N THR A 60 -21.45 -11.12 -1.91
CA THR A 60 -20.93 -10.22 -0.87
C THR A 60 -21.56 -8.83 -0.97
N ALA A 61 -21.65 -8.24 -2.16
CA ALA A 61 -22.26 -6.92 -2.36
C ALA A 61 -23.74 -6.92 -1.97
N HIS A 62 -24.49 -7.98 -2.30
CA HIS A 62 -25.89 -8.11 -1.88
C HIS A 62 -26.02 -8.25 -0.36
N ALA A 63 -25.18 -9.06 0.28
CA ALA A 63 -25.20 -9.21 1.74
C ALA A 63 -24.91 -7.87 2.45
N GLN A 64 -23.91 -7.12 1.99
CA GLN A 64 -23.61 -5.78 2.51
C GLN A 64 -24.76 -4.81 2.27
N ALA A 65 -25.41 -4.86 1.10
CA ALA A 65 -26.57 -4.02 0.80
C ALA A 65 -27.74 -4.32 1.75
N ASP A 66 -28.00 -5.58 2.05
CA ASP A 66 -29.04 -5.98 2.99
C ASP A 66 -28.73 -5.48 4.41
N THR A 67 -27.48 -5.58 4.86
CA THR A 67 -27.05 -5.00 6.14
C THR A 67 -27.29 -3.49 6.16
N LEU A 68 -26.86 -2.76 5.13
CA LEU A 68 -27.02 -1.30 5.05
C LEU A 68 -28.50 -0.87 5.07
N ARG A 69 -29.38 -1.63 4.39
CA ARG A 69 -30.84 -1.40 4.45
C ARG A 69 -31.39 -1.61 5.85
N ILE A 70 -30.91 -2.62 6.58
CA ILE A 70 -31.35 -2.91 7.95
C ILE A 70 -30.92 -1.79 8.91
N VAL A 71 -29.69 -1.29 8.80
CA VAL A 71 -29.17 -0.26 9.71
C VAL A 71 -29.69 1.14 9.40
N GLY A 72 -30.24 1.39 8.21
CA GLY A 72 -31.03 2.60 7.92
C GLY A 72 -30.64 3.38 6.67
N ALA A 73 -29.94 2.77 5.70
CA ALA A 73 -29.74 3.39 4.40
C ALA A 73 -31.10 3.70 3.74
N VAL A 74 -31.24 4.89 3.16
CA VAL A 74 -32.44 5.30 2.43
C VAL A 74 -32.66 4.37 1.24
N GLU A 75 -31.57 4.07 0.52
CA GLU A 75 -31.58 3.15 -0.61
C GLU A 75 -30.18 2.57 -0.84
N VAL A 76 -30.13 1.35 -1.38
CA VAL A 76 -28.88 0.74 -1.86
C VAL A 76 -29.12 0.25 -3.29
N LEU A 77 -28.46 0.89 -4.25
CA LEU A 77 -28.59 0.67 -5.68
C LEU A 77 -27.38 -0.11 -6.20
N LEU A 78 -27.61 -1.33 -6.68
CA LEU A 78 -26.57 -2.18 -7.25
C LEU A 78 -26.74 -2.36 -8.77
N GLY A 79 -25.63 -2.58 -9.46
CA GLY A 79 -25.58 -2.89 -10.89
C GLY A 79 -25.11 -1.74 -11.78
N GLU A 80 -24.77 -2.08 -13.02
CA GLU A 80 -24.18 -1.14 -14.00
C GLU A 80 -25.00 0.13 -14.22
N ASP A 81 -26.33 0.07 -14.09
CA ASP A 81 -27.18 1.26 -14.25
C ASP A 81 -27.13 2.20 -13.04
N ALA A 82 -26.86 1.68 -11.84
CA ALA A 82 -26.80 2.47 -10.61
C ALA A 82 -25.65 3.50 -10.63
N VAL A 83 -24.57 3.20 -11.36
CA VAL A 83 -23.35 4.01 -11.40
C VAL A 83 -23.30 5.02 -12.55
N LYS A 84 -24.38 5.11 -13.35
CA LYS A 84 -24.44 5.99 -14.54
C LYS A 84 -24.90 7.41 -14.24
N SER A 85 -25.56 7.65 -13.12
CA SER A 85 -26.12 8.95 -12.78
C SER A 85 -26.16 9.20 -11.28
N VAL A 86 -26.11 10.47 -10.87
CA VAL A 86 -26.22 10.85 -9.46
C VAL A 86 -27.66 10.62 -8.98
N PRO A 87 -27.92 9.72 -8.01
CA PRO A 87 -29.26 9.48 -7.50
C PRO A 87 -29.76 10.69 -6.71
N LYS A 88 -31.09 10.80 -6.62
CA LYS A 88 -31.76 11.80 -5.79
C LYS A 88 -32.10 11.21 -4.43
N ILE A 89 -32.04 12.04 -3.40
CA ILE A 89 -32.45 11.68 -2.04
C ILE A 89 -33.61 12.59 -1.68
N ASP A 90 -34.79 12.00 -1.43
CA ASP A 90 -36.04 12.72 -1.16
C ASP A 90 -36.44 13.71 -2.26
N GLY A 91 -36.23 13.32 -3.52
CA GLY A 91 -36.56 14.12 -4.69
C GLY A 91 -35.57 15.25 -5.00
N ALA A 92 -34.53 15.43 -4.19
CA ALA A 92 -33.53 16.47 -4.34
C ALA A 92 -32.12 15.90 -4.64
N LYS A 93 -31.21 16.78 -5.08
CA LYS A 93 -29.80 16.43 -5.28
C LYS A 93 -29.12 16.17 -3.93
N PRO A 94 -28.09 15.31 -3.87
CA PRO A 94 -27.30 15.15 -2.66
C PRO A 94 -26.52 16.42 -2.34
N ASP A 95 -26.26 16.62 -1.04
CA ASP A 95 -25.41 17.69 -0.51
C ASP A 95 -23.93 17.33 -0.62
N LEU A 96 -23.61 16.03 -0.57
CA LEU A 96 -22.26 15.49 -0.57
C LEU A 96 -22.23 14.12 -1.26
N ILE A 97 -21.13 13.82 -1.93
CA ILE A 97 -20.76 12.44 -2.31
C ILE A 97 -19.55 12.01 -1.49
N VAL A 98 -19.60 10.82 -0.92
CA VAL A 98 -18.42 10.17 -0.31
C VAL A 98 -18.03 8.98 -1.17
N THR A 99 -16.80 8.98 -1.70
CA THR A 99 -16.36 8.01 -2.69
C THR A 99 -15.31 7.06 -2.16
N SER A 100 -15.48 5.77 -2.50
CA SER A 100 -14.45 4.77 -2.28
C SER A 100 -13.22 5.05 -3.16
N PRO A 101 -12.00 4.73 -2.71
CA PRO A 101 -10.76 5.09 -3.43
C PRO A 101 -10.68 4.56 -4.86
N GLY A 102 -11.23 3.37 -5.14
CA GLY A 102 -11.17 2.76 -6.47
C GLY A 102 -12.00 3.48 -7.56
N TRP A 103 -12.89 4.39 -7.20
CA TRP A 103 -13.71 5.12 -8.15
C TRP A 103 -12.93 6.25 -8.82
N ARG A 104 -12.84 6.20 -10.15
CA ARG A 104 -12.13 7.23 -10.92
C ARG A 104 -12.97 8.49 -11.07
N PRO A 105 -12.34 9.68 -11.08
CA PRO A 105 -13.04 10.95 -11.29
C PRO A 105 -13.81 11.03 -12.62
N ASP A 106 -13.38 10.27 -13.64
CA ASP A 106 -13.97 10.24 -14.97
C ASP A 106 -15.20 9.31 -15.10
N GLN A 107 -15.52 8.52 -14.08
CA GLN A 107 -16.71 7.67 -14.09
C GLN A 107 -17.98 8.52 -14.16
N ALA A 108 -19.01 8.01 -14.84
CA ALA A 108 -20.18 8.77 -15.25
C ALA A 108 -20.86 9.53 -14.10
N LEU A 109 -21.03 8.88 -12.93
CA LEU A 109 -21.64 9.49 -11.75
C LEU A 109 -20.77 10.61 -11.16
N LEU A 110 -19.47 10.37 -10.94
CA LEU A 110 -18.57 11.38 -10.36
C LEU A 110 -18.34 12.55 -11.32
N ALA A 111 -18.19 12.29 -12.62
CA ALA A 111 -18.13 13.32 -13.64
C ALA A 111 -19.44 14.15 -13.71
N ALA A 112 -20.59 13.53 -13.50
CA ALA A 112 -21.87 14.24 -13.41
C ALA A 112 -21.99 15.08 -12.13
N ALA A 113 -21.48 14.58 -11.01
CA ALA A 113 -21.42 15.32 -9.75
C ALA A 113 -20.55 16.57 -9.87
N ALA A 114 -19.36 16.43 -10.47
CA ALA A 114 -18.45 17.55 -10.74
C ALA A 114 -19.11 18.63 -11.61
N ARG A 115 -19.80 18.23 -12.71
CA ARG A 115 -20.56 19.17 -13.55
C ARG A 115 -21.72 19.85 -12.81
N ALA A 116 -22.26 19.20 -11.79
CA ALA A 116 -23.33 19.73 -10.96
C ALA A 116 -22.82 20.52 -9.75
N HIS A 117 -21.50 20.68 -9.60
CA HIS A 117 -20.84 21.30 -8.44
C HIS A 117 -21.24 20.67 -7.11
N ILE A 118 -21.41 19.34 -7.09
CA ILE A 118 -21.64 18.58 -5.87
C ILE A 118 -20.27 18.21 -5.26
N PRO A 119 -20.01 18.58 -4.00
CA PRO A 119 -18.78 18.23 -3.29
C PRO A 119 -18.55 16.71 -3.25
N VAL A 120 -17.29 16.28 -3.40
CA VAL A 120 -16.89 14.88 -3.33
C VAL A 120 -15.76 14.73 -2.33
N TRP A 121 -15.97 13.89 -1.31
CA TRP A 121 -14.96 13.52 -0.31
C TRP A 121 -14.57 12.06 -0.43
N GLY A 122 -13.34 11.74 -0.06
CA GLY A 122 -12.92 10.37 0.18
C GLY A 122 -13.33 9.87 1.57
N ASP A 123 -13.14 8.59 1.81
CA ASP A 123 -13.26 7.97 3.14
C ASP A 123 -12.30 8.60 4.16
N VAL A 124 -11.08 8.93 3.73
CA VAL A 124 -10.05 9.56 4.58
C VAL A 124 -10.41 11.01 4.93
N GLU A 125 -10.94 11.79 3.99
CA GLU A 125 -11.41 13.16 4.25
C GLU A 125 -12.59 13.15 5.24
N LEU A 126 -13.54 12.23 5.04
CA LEU A 126 -14.65 12.03 5.98
C LEU A 126 -14.12 11.64 7.37
N ALA A 127 -13.19 10.70 7.46
CA ALA A 127 -12.60 10.29 8.73
C ALA A 127 -11.86 11.44 9.43
N TRP A 128 -11.09 12.23 8.68
CA TRP A 128 -10.40 13.40 9.21
C TRP A 128 -11.40 14.37 9.83
N ARG A 129 -12.51 14.65 9.15
CA ARG A 129 -13.59 15.52 9.65
C ARG A 129 -14.35 14.94 10.85
N LEU A 130 -14.38 13.62 11.01
CA LEU A 130 -15.08 12.97 12.13
C LEU A 130 -14.21 12.74 13.36
N ARG A 131 -12.89 12.93 13.26
CA ARG A 131 -11.90 12.50 14.27
C ARG A 131 -12.11 13.12 15.67
N GLU A 132 -12.70 14.31 15.74
CA GLU A 132 -12.97 15.00 17.00
C GLU A 132 -14.33 14.58 17.55
N ARG A 133 -14.35 13.97 18.74
CA ARG A 133 -15.59 13.50 19.38
C ARG A 133 -15.61 13.90 20.84
N LYS A 134 -16.69 14.53 21.28
CA LYS A 134 -16.83 15.02 22.65
C LYS A 134 -16.73 13.87 23.64
N GLY A 135 -15.85 14.04 24.63
CA GLY A 135 -15.64 13.05 25.67
C GLY A 135 -14.64 11.94 25.31
N HIS A 136 -14.08 11.97 24.09
CA HIS A 136 -13.05 11.05 23.63
C HIS A 136 -11.74 11.76 23.37
N LYS A 137 -10.64 11.01 23.42
CA LYS A 137 -9.34 11.54 22.99
C LYS A 137 -9.29 11.57 21.47
N THR A 138 -8.86 12.69 20.89
CA THR A 138 -8.55 12.78 19.46
C THR A 138 -7.16 12.21 19.21
N ALA A 139 -7.09 11.16 18.39
CA ALA A 139 -5.82 10.58 17.96
C ALA A 139 -5.10 11.52 16.98
N ASP A 140 -3.81 11.76 17.21
CA ASP A 140 -2.95 12.46 16.27
C ASP A 140 -2.63 11.56 15.07
N TRP A 141 -2.42 12.11 13.87
CA TRP A 141 -2.13 11.31 12.67
C TRP A 141 -0.68 11.46 12.22
N LEU A 142 -0.03 10.33 11.96
CA LEU A 142 1.24 10.23 11.23
C LEU A 142 0.95 9.56 9.87
N THR A 143 1.08 10.31 8.77
CA THR A 143 0.61 9.83 7.46
C THR A 143 1.75 9.35 6.58
N ILE A 144 1.52 8.25 5.86
CA ILE A 144 2.52 7.55 5.06
C ILE A 144 1.94 7.27 3.68
N THR A 145 2.61 7.79 2.65
CA THR A 145 2.36 7.39 1.27
C THR A 145 3.66 7.00 0.56
N GLY A 146 3.53 6.58 -0.69
CA GLY A 146 4.61 6.15 -1.56
C GLY A 146 4.15 5.09 -2.55
N THR A 147 4.97 4.75 -3.52
CA THR A 147 4.68 3.62 -4.42
C THR A 147 4.84 2.30 -3.66
N ASN A 148 5.99 2.11 -3.00
CA ASN A 148 6.34 0.91 -2.25
C ASN A 148 6.78 1.22 -0.80
N GLY A 149 6.82 0.19 0.06
CA GLY A 149 7.27 0.31 1.45
C GLY A 149 6.24 0.81 2.46
N LYS A 150 5.07 1.29 2.00
CA LYS A 150 3.99 1.85 2.84
C LYS A 150 3.59 0.94 4.02
N THR A 151 3.15 -0.28 3.73
CA THR A 151 2.65 -1.21 4.76
C THR A 151 3.73 -1.62 5.76
N THR A 152 4.97 -1.73 5.31
CA THR A 152 6.10 -2.02 6.21
C THR A 152 6.37 -0.82 7.11
N THR A 153 6.37 0.39 6.55
CA THR A 153 6.59 1.64 7.29
C THR A 153 5.48 1.93 8.30
N VAL A 154 4.21 1.70 7.94
CA VAL A 154 3.08 1.93 8.86
C VAL A 154 3.11 0.96 10.04
N GLY A 155 3.46 -0.32 9.80
CA GLY A 155 3.64 -1.30 10.88
C GLY A 155 4.86 -1.02 11.76
N LEU A 156 5.97 -0.55 11.18
CA LEU A 156 7.13 -0.08 11.96
C LEU A 156 6.77 1.14 12.82
N THR A 157 6.02 2.09 12.25
CA THR A 157 5.56 3.29 12.95
C THR A 157 4.66 2.91 14.13
N GLU A 158 3.68 2.03 13.91
CA GLU A 158 2.83 1.48 14.97
C GLU A 158 3.65 0.79 16.06
N SER A 159 4.58 -0.11 15.69
CA SER A 159 5.44 -0.83 16.65
C SER A 159 6.29 0.12 17.50
N MET A 160 6.87 1.16 16.91
CA MET A 160 7.64 2.19 17.63
C MET A 160 6.78 3.03 18.58
N LEU A 161 5.56 3.40 18.16
CA LEU A 161 4.62 4.13 19.01
C LEU A 161 4.17 3.27 20.21
N GLN A 162 3.84 2.00 19.96
CA GLN A 162 3.45 1.06 21.02
C GLN A 162 4.63 0.76 21.97
N ALA A 163 5.85 0.66 21.44
CA ALA A 163 7.06 0.51 22.26
C ALA A 163 7.32 1.74 23.16
N ALA A 164 6.81 2.91 22.77
CA ALA A 164 6.80 4.14 23.58
C ALA A 164 5.69 4.17 24.64
N GLY A 165 4.84 3.14 24.70
CA GLY A 165 3.71 3.04 25.63
C GLY A 165 2.45 3.78 25.17
N LEU A 166 2.39 4.22 23.91
CA LEU A 166 1.21 4.86 23.33
C LEU A 166 0.20 3.81 22.86
N LYS A 167 -1.08 4.12 23.00
CA LYS A 167 -2.16 3.43 22.30
C LYS A 167 -2.14 3.88 20.85
N ALA A 168 -1.52 3.09 19.99
CA ALA A 168 -1.42 3.39 18.57
C ALA A 168 -1.84 2.19 17.72
N ILE A 169 -2.39 2.48 16.55
CA ILE A 169 -2.83 1.49 15.57
C ILE A 169 -2.50 1.92 14.14
N ALA A 170 -2.13 0.96 13.31
CA ALA A 170 -2.01 1.14 11.85
C ALA A 170 -3.38 1.09 11.18
N VAL A 171 -3.72 2.12 10.39
CA VAL A 171 -5.03 2.27 9.73
C VAL A 171 -4.89 2.77 8.29
N GLY A 172 -5.98 2.75 7.53
CA GLY A 172 -6.05 3.37 6.21
C GLY A 172 -6.19 2.36 5.09
N ASN A 173 -5.31 2.46 4.08
CA ASN A 173 -5.35 1.62 2.88
C ASN A 173 -5.12 0.11 3.14
N VAL A 174 -4.53 -0.25 4.28
CA VAL A 174 -4.26 -1.63 4.68
C VAL A 174 -4.69 -1.84 6.13
N GLY A 175 -5.21 -3.03 6.43
CA GLY A 175 -5.66 -3.38 7.77
C GLY A 175 -7.03 -2.76 8.06
N THR A 176 -7.10 -2.02 9.16
CA THR A 176 -8.34 -1.42 9.66
C THR A 176 -8.66 -0.12 8.90
N PRO A 177 -9.87 0.02 8.32
CA PRO A 177 -10.34 1.30 7.79
C PRO A 177 -10.30 2.40 8.84
N VAL A 178 -9.95 3.63 8.45
CA VAL A 178 -9.81 4.74 9.42
C VAL A 178 -11.13 5.01 10.17
N LEU A 179 -12.25 4.91 9.47
CA LEU A 179 -13.59 5.10 10.07
C LEU A 179 -13.92 4.03 11.12
N ASP A 180 -13.50 2.79 10.91
CA ASP A 180 -13.70 1.73 11.90
C ASP A 180 -12.86 1.99 13.15
N ALA A 181 -11.61 2.45 12.98
CA ALA A 181 -10.75 2.82 14.11
C ALA A 181 -11.28 4.03 14.91
N LEU A 182 -11.96 4.99 14.27
CA LEU A 182 -12.62 6.10 14.97
C LEU A 182 -13.84 5.67 15.79
N ARG A 183 -14.44 4.53 15.44
CA ARG A 183 -15.60 3.95 16.13
C ARG A 183 -15.24 2.98 17.23
N ASP A 184 -13.98 2.55 17.25
CA ASP A 184 -13.44 1.71 18.31
C ASP A 184 -13.58 2.43 19.66
N PRO A 185 -14.09 1.76 20.71
CA PRO A 185 -14.13 2.34 22.06
C PRO A 185 -12.75 2.68 22.65
N VAL A 186 -11.65 2.23 22.03
CA VAL A 186 -10.30 2.58 22.45
C VAL A 186 -10.00 4.05 22.15
N ASP A 187 -9.74 4.83 23.19
CA ASP A 187 -9.14 6.16 23.08
C ASP A 187 -7.67 6.04 22.65
N TYR A 188 -7.44 6.01 21.34
CA TYR A 188 -6.10 5.98 20.76
C TYR A 188 -5.38 7.34 20.95
N ASP A 189 -4.08 7.27 21.17
CA ASP A 189 -3.20 8.44 21.22
C ASP A 189 -2.81 8.89 19.82
N VAL A 190 -2.52 7.94 18.92
CA VAL A 190 -1.96 8.19 17.59
C VAL A 190 -2.42 7.14 16.58
N PHE A 191 -2.72 7.58 15.36
CA PHE A 191 -2.87 6.71 14.19
C PHE A 191 -1.64 6.79 13.29
N ALA A 192 -1.10 5.62 12.94
CA ALA A 192 -0.20 5.49 11.81
C ALA A 192 -1.05 5.21 10.56
N VAL A 193 -1.13 6.17 9.65
CA VAL A 193 -2.12 6.15 8.56
C VAL A 193 -1.43 5.86 7.22
N GLU A 194 -1.69 4.69 6.65
CA GLU A 194 -1.30 4.37 5.28
C GLU A 194 -2.29 5.02 4.29
N LEU A 195 -1.78 5.89 3.41
CA LEU A 195 -2.57 6.57 2.39
C LEU A 195 -2.16 6.17 0.97
N SER A 196 -3.12 5.72 0.18
CA SER A 196 -2.95 5.54 -1.27
C SER A 196 -3.02 6.88 -2.02
N SER A 197 -2.53 6.92 -3.27
CA SER A 197 -2.73 8.11 -4.12
C SER A 197 -4.20 8.35 -4.43
N PHE A 198 -5.02 7.30 -4.47
CA PHE A 198 -6.46 7.42 -4.68
C PHE A 198 -7.18 8.08 -3.51
N GLN A 199 -6.80 7.73 -2.27
CA GLN A 199 -7.34 8.39 -1.08
C GLN A 199 -6.92 9.85 -1.00
N LEU A 200 -5.65 10.14 -1.29
CA LEU A 200 -5.14 11.52 -1.31
C LEU A 200 -5.80 12.36 -2.41
N HIS A 201 -6.16 11.78 -3.55
CA HIS A 201 -6.90 12.49 -4.60
C HIS A 201 -8.18 13.14 -4.05
N TRP A 202 -8.93 12.40 -3.23
CA TRP A 202 -10.20 12.80 -2.63
C TRP A 202 -10.07 13.42 -1.23
N SER A 203 -8.86 13.85 -0.84
CA SER A 203 -8.56 14.46 0.45
C SER A 203 -8.20 15.94 0.27
N GLU A 204 -8.66 16.80 1.17
CA GLU A 204 -8.49 18.26 1.06
C GLU A 204 -8.06 18.93 2.37
N SER A 205 -8.51 18.45 3.53
CA SER A 205 -8.38 19.20 4.79
C SER A 205 -7.47 18.57 5.83
N LEU A 206 -6.75 17.50 5.47
CA LEU A 206 -5.83 16.80 6.37
C LEU A 206 -4.78 17.78 6.92
N SER A 207 -4.50 17.66 8.21
CA SER A 207 -3.42 18.41 8.87
C SER A 207 -2.69 17.51 9.87
N PRO A 208 -1.96 16.49 9.38
CA PRO A 208 -1.31 15.49 10.23
C PRO A 208 -0.12 16.07 10.99
N VAL A 209 0.28 15.42 12.09
CA VAL A 209 1.44 15.84 12.89
C VAL A 209 2.74 15.75 12.08
N ALA A 210 2.92 14.64 11.36
CA ALA A 210 4.02 14.45 10.43
C ALA A 210 3.58 13.57 9.25
N SER A 211 4.23 13.77 8.11
CA SER A 211 3.89 13.12 6.84
C SER A 211 5.14 12.63 6.13
N VAL A 212 5.03 11.52 5.39
CA VAL A 212 6.10 11.02 4.53
C VAL A 212 5.58 10.52 3.18
N CYS A 213 6.30 10.87 2.11
CA CYS A 213 6.24 10.16 0.83
C CYS A 213 7.54 9.36 0.65
N LEU A 214 7.45 8.03 0.76
CA LEU A 214 8.61 7.15 0.85
C LEU A 214 9.43 7.06 -0.44
N ASN A 215 8.72 7.02 -1.56
CA ASN A 215 9.26 6.90 -2.90
C ASN A 215 8.13 7.07 -3.92
N VAL A 216 8.51 7.39 -5.15
CA VAL A 216 7.62 7.48 -6.30
C VAL A 216 8.21 6.75 -7.51
N ALA A 217 7.38 5.96 -8.17
CA ALA A 217 7.68 5.31 -9.44
C ALA A 217 6.39 5.16 -10.23
N GLU A 218 6.51 4.98 -11.54
CA GLU A 218 5.36 4.86 -12.43
C GLU A 218 4.47 3.68 -12.00
N ASP A 219 3.25 4.00 -11.59
CA ASP A 219 2.22 3.05 -11.17
C ASP A 219 0.85 3.72 -11.35
N HIS A 220 -0.19 2.93 -11.56
CA HIS A 220 -1.58 3.39 -11.64
C HIS A 220 -1.88 4.54 -12.63
N VAL A 221 -1.11 4.64 -13.73
CA VAL A 221 -1.34 5.66 -14.78
C VAL A 221 -2.71 5.49 -15.45
N ASP A 222 -3.25 4.27 -15.48
CA ASP A 222 -4.61 3.95 -15.93
C ASP A 222 -5.71 4.67 -15.12
N TRP A 223 -5.45 4.96 -13.84
CA TRP A 223 -6.37 5.67 -12.97
C TRP A 223 -6.11 7.18 -12.96
N HIS A 224 -4.84 7.57 -12.89
CA HIS A 224 -4.39 8.97 -12.75
C HIS A 224 -4.33 9.73 -14.08
N GLY A 225 -4.36 9.02 -15.20
CA GLY A 225 -4.20 9.55 -16.56
C GLY A 225 -2.76 9.91 -16.93
N SER A 226 -1.92 10.30 -15.97
CA SER A 226 -0.49 10.56 -16.17
C SER A 226 0.33 10.34 -14.91
N TYR A 227 1.63 10.09 -15.06
CA TYR A 227 2.57 10.05 -13.94
C TYR A 227 2.64 11.38 -13.17
N THR A 228 2.52 12.51 -13.86
CA THR A 228 2.49 13.84 -13.21
C THR A 228 1.29 14.00 -12.30
N SER A 229 0.11 13.55 -12.72
CA SER A 229 -1.11 13.56 -11.87
C SER A 229 -0.93 12.65 -10.65
N TYR A 230 -0.36 11.45 -10.85
CA TYR A 230 -0.06 10.51 -9.77
C TYR A 230 0.89 11.11 -8.71
N LEU A 231 1.92 11.82 -9.14
CA LEU A 231 2.84 12.54 -8.25
C LEU A 231 2.12 13.66 -7.50
N ALA A 232 1.30 14.45 -8.20
CA ALA A 232 0.56 15.55 -7.59
C ALA A 232 -0.40 15.05 -6.50
N ASP A 233 -1.13 13.96 -6.75
CA ASP A 233 -2.01 13.38 -5.73
C ASP A 233 -1.22 12.81 -4.55
N LYS A 234 -0.03 12.23 -4.75
CA LYS A 234 0.83 11.83 -3.61
C LYS A 234 1.36 13.02 -2.82
N ALA A 235 1.68 14.12 -3.48
CA ALA A 235 2.24 15.32 -2.85
C ALA A 235 1.28 15.92 -1.80
N LYS A 236 -0.03 15.76 -1.99
CA LYS A 236 -1.07 16.18 -1.05
C LYS A 236 -0.89 15.63 0.37
N VAL A 237 -0.12 14.54 0.56
CA VAL A 237 0.20 14.02 1.90
C VAL A 237 0.88 15.05 2.81
N TYR A 238 1.57 16.03 2.22
CA TYR A 238 2.29 17.09 2.95
C TYR A 238 1.45 18.34 3.20
N GLU A 239 0.29 18.47 2.55
CA GLU A 239 -0.59 19.63 2.77
C GLU A 239 -1.05 19.65 4.23
N GLY A 240 -0.96 20.82 4.86
CA GLY A 240 -1.36 21.00 6.26
C GLY A 240 -0.51 20.27 7.30
N THR A 241 0.60 19.62 6.93
CA THR A 241 1.47 18.94 7.90
C THR A 241 2.01 19.91 8.95
N GLN A 242 1.96 19.49 10.23
CA GLN A 242 2.20 20.39 11.36
C GLN A 242 3.67 20.51 11.79
N LYS A 243 4.36 19.37 12.03
CA LYS A 243 5.70 19.37 12.65
C LYS A 243 6.81 19.00 11.68
N ALA A 244 6.60 17.98 10.85
CA ALA A 244 7.65 17.53 9.93
C ALA A 244 7.11 16.91 8.63
N CYS A 245 7.61 17.40 7.51
CA CYS A 245 7.52 16.76 6.21
C CYS A 245 8.78 15.95 5.97
N ILE A 246 8.63 14.64 5.90
CA ILE A 246 9.74 13.69 5.79
C ILE A 246 9.84 13.21 4.34
N PHE A 247 11.02 13.27 3.75
CA PHE A 247 11.24 12.91 2.35
C PHE A 247 12.46 12.01 2.16
N ASN A 248 12.49 11.28 1.05
CA ASN A 248 13.61 10.44 0.68
C ASN A 248 14.70 11.28 0.00
N ALA A 249 15.81 11.54 0.67
CA ALA A 249 16.90 12.34 0.13
C ALA A 249 17.64 11.65 -1.02
N GLU A 250 17.34 10.38 -1.30
CA GLU A 250 17.85 9.64 -2.45
C GLU A 250 16.93 9.76 -3.68
N GLN A 251 15.81 10.49 -3.56
CA GLN A 251 14.87 10.71 -4.64
C GLN A 251 14.34 12.16 -4.67
N ILE A 252 14.87 12.93 -5.64
CA ILE A 252 14.62 14.36 -5.81
C ILE A 252 13.14 14.73 -5.94
N GLU A 253 12.31 13.84 -6.50
CA GLU A 253 10.87 14.04 -6.61
C GLU A 253 10.21 14.20 -5.24
N THR A 254 10.63 13.42 -4.24
CA THR A 254 10.04 13.49 -2.89
C THR A 254 10.47 14.75 -2.15
N GLU A 255 11.69 15.24 -2.40
CA GLU A 255 12.17 16.53 -1.89
C GLU A 255 11.37 17.70 -2.50
N ARG A 256 11.21 17.69 -3.84
CA ARG A 256 10.39 18.69 -4.55
C ARG A 256 8.93 18.70 -4.08
N MET A 257 8.36 17.57 -3.71
CA MET A 257 7.01 17.54 -3.12
C MET A 257 6.95 18.35 -1.82
N VAL A 258 7.98 18.26 -0.97
CA VAL A 258 8.05 19.04 0.28
C VAL A 258 8.29 20.52 0.01
N GLU A 259 9.16 20.86 -0.96
CA GLU A 259 9.42 22.26 -1.35
C GLU A 259 8.17 23.00 -1.82
N ASN A 260 7.22 22.27 -2.45
CA ASN A 260 6.00 22.83 -3.01
C ASN A 260 4.77 22.69 -2.09
N ALA A 261 4.92 22.12 -0.89
CA ALA A 261 3.79 21.85 0.00
C ALA A 261 3.41 23.08 0.83
N ASP A 262 2.11 23.36 0.91
CA ASP A 262 1.55 24.32 1.85
C ASP A 262 1.40 23.67 3.24
N VAL A 263 2.32 23.96 4.15
CA VAL A 263 2.42 23.37 5.49
C VAL A 263 2.07 24.38 6.58
N VAL A 264 1.87 23.91 7.82
CA VAL A 264 1.71 24.81 8.97
C VAL A 264 3.04 25.48 9.31
N ASP A 265 3.00 26.75 9.69
CA ASP A 265 4.16 27.52 10.12
C ASP A 265 4.97 26.78 11.21
N GLY A 266 6.28 26.66 10.97
CA GLY A 266 7.20 25.94 11.85
C GLY A 266 7.39 24.45 11.51
N CYS A 267 6.64 23.91 10.55
CA CYS A 267 6.88 22.58 10.01
C CYS A 267 8.28 22.50 9.39
N ARG A 268 8.98 21.38 9.65
CA ARG A 268 10.37 21.17 9.22
C ARG A 268 10.45 20.17 8.08
N ALA A 269 11.28 20.47 7.08
CA ALA A 269 11.73 19.47 6.11
C ALA A 269 12.80 18.56 6.74
N VAL A 270 12.57 17.24 6.70
CA VAL A 270 13.49 16.23 7.27
C VAL A 270 13.75 15.13 6.26
N GLY A 271 15.01 14.94 5.88
CA GLY A 271 15.38 13.88 4.93
C GLY A 271 15.61 12.54 5.62
N PHE A 272 15.44 11.44 4.90
CA PHE A 272 16.05 10.16 5.24
C PHE A 272 16.88 9.63 4.07
N THR A 273 17.95 8.90 4.39
CA THR A 273 18.85 8.28 3.40
C THR A 273 19.45 6.99 3.96
N THR A 274 19.83 6.06 3.10
CA THR A 274 20.51 4.80 3.47
C THR A 274 22.03 4.94 3.54
N VAL A 275 22.55 6.15 3.42
CA VAL A 275 23.97 6.49 3.63
C VAL A 275 24.13 7.46 4.81
N ALA A 276 25.35 7.96 5.02
CA ALA A 276 25.64 8.92 6.08
C ALA A 276 24.76 10.19 5.95
N PRO A 277 23.96 10.54 6.97
CA PRO A 277 23.01 11.65 6.87
C PRO A 277 23.65 13.03 7.03
N ALA A 278 23.09 14.02 6.34
CA ALA A 278 23.38 15.43 6.59
C ALA A 278 22.65 15.96 7.84
N ILE A 279 22.79 17.26 8.13
CA ILE A 279 21.98 17.93 9.17
C ILE A 279 20.50 17.87 8.76
N SER A 280 19.61 17.68 9.73
CA SER A 280 18.17 17.53 9.50
C SER A 280 17.82 16.27 8.69
N MET A 281 18.64 15.22 8.82
CA MET A 281 18.36 13.93 8.22
C MET A 281 18.52 12.76 9.19
N LEU A 282 17.86 11.65 8.87
CA LEU A 282 18.14 10.33 9.42
C LEU A 282 18.92 9.51 8.38
N GLY A 283 19.81 8.64 8.83
CA GLY A 283 20.53 7.77 7.89
C GLY A 283 21.38 6.69 8.53
N VAL A 284 22.36 6.18 7.78
CA VAL A 284 23.20 5.04 8.20
C VAL A 284 24.67 5.45 8.34
N VAL A 285 25.27 5.14 9.47
CA VAL A 285 26.71 5.30 9.72
C VAL A 285 27.24 3.99 10.29
N GLU A 286 28.19 3.36 9.59
CA GLU A 286 28.87 2.13 10.05
C GLU A 286 27.90 1.02 10.51
N GLY A 287 26.79 0.83 9.80
CA GLY A 287 25.77 -0.18 10.13
C GLY A 287 24.79 0.21 11.23
N LEU A 288 24.86 1.45 11.72
CA LEU A 288 23.92 2.02 12.69
C LEU A 288 22.95 2.98 12.01
N LEU A 289 21.67 2.89 12.36
CA LEU A 289 20.65 3.88 12.02
C LEU A 289 20.80 5.05 12.98
N VAL A 290 20.89 6.29 12.47
CA VAL A 290 21.17 7.48 13.28
C VAL A 290 20.24 8.66 12.97
N ASP A 291 19.97 9.47 13.98
CA ASP A 291 19.14 10.69 13.93
C ASP A 291 19.99 11.95 14.09
N ARG A 292 20.06 12.76 13.02
CA ARG A 292 20.65 14.11 13.00
C ARG A 292 19.58 15.19 12.79
N ALA A 293 18.31 14.88 13.01
CA ALA A 293 17.19 15.79 12.79
C ALA A 293 16.54 16.26 14.09
N PHE A 294 16.35 15.38 15.06
CA PHE A 294 15.52 15.66 16.26
C PHE A 294 16.32 15.71 17.56
N ILE A 295 17.61 16.05 17.47
CA ILE A 295 18.48 16.34 18.62
C ILE A 295 18.91 17.81 18.64
N ALA A 296 19.23 18.36 19.81
CA ALA A 296 19.62 19.76 19.95
C ALA A 296 20.99 20.03 19.29
N GLU A 297 21.93 19.11 19.46
CA GLU A 297 23.32 19.18 18.98
C GLU A 297 23.49 18.64 17.54
N ARG A 298 22.43 18.68 16.73
CA ARG A 298 22.37 18.10 15.36
C ARG A 298 23.45 18.56 14.37
N LYS A 299 24.14 19.66 14.69
CA LYS A 299 25.26 20.16 13.91
C LYS A 299 26.47 19.23 14.04
N ASP A 300 26.75 18.76 15.25
CA ASP A 300 28.01 18.12 15.61
C ASP A 300 27.81 16.65 16.06
N SER A 301 26.58 16.24 16.34
CA SER A 301 26.25 14.91 16.87
C SER A 301 25.18 14.20 16.04
N ALA A 302 25.05 12.88 16.28
CA ALA A 302 23.95 12.04 15.81
C ALA A 302 23.53 11.13 16.97
N ALA A 303 22.22 10.91 17.14
CA ALA A 303 21.72 9.93 18.10
C ALA A 303 21.59 8.55 17.45
N GLU A 304 22.10 7.52 18.13
CA GLU A 304 21.96 6.14 17.66
C GLU A 304 20.54 5.64 17.90
N LEU A 305 19.85 5.26 16.82
CA LEU A 305 18.49 4.73 16.86
C LEU A 305 18.49 3.21 17.04
N ALA A 306 19.20 2.50 16.16
CA ALA A 306 19.26 1.03 16.14
C ALA A 306 20.48 0.55 15.34
N SER A 307 20.83 -0.73 15.46
CA SER A 307 21.72 -1.41 14.54
C SER A 307 20.94 -1.94 13.34
N MET A 308 21.55 -2.04 12.16
CA MET A 308 20.95 -2.75 11.03
C MET A 308 20.62 -4.22 11.38
N ALA A 309 21.38 -4.82 12.29
CA ALA A 309 21.10 -6.18 12.78
C ALA A 309 19.77 -6.28 13.56
N ASP A 310 19.26 -5.16 14.10
CA ASP A 310 17.96 -5.14 14.78
C ASP A 310 16.78 -5.32 13.79
N LEU A 311 17.01 -5.18 12.46
CA LEU A 311 15.98 -5.33 11.42
C LEU A 311 15.75 -6.79 10.97
N GLY A 312 16.56 -7.75 11.44
CA GLY A 312 16.48 -9.17 11.12
C GLY A 312 17.73 -9.72 10.41
N GLU A 313 17.68 -11.00 10.02
CA GLU A 313 18.79 -11.69 9.31
C GLU A 313 19.14 -10.96 8.00
N LEU A 314 18.12 -10.44 7.30
CA LEU A 314 18.27 -9.64 6.10
C LEU A 314 17.81 -8.21 6.39
N ALA A 315 18.72 -7.24 6.20
CA ALA A 315 18.43 -5.82 6.29
C ALA A 315 18.63 -5.15 4.92
N PRO A 316 17.78 -5.47 3.92
CA PRO A 316 17.94 -4.91 2.59
C PRO A 316 17.72 -3.39 2.61
N ARG A 317 18.32 -2.69 1.64
CA ARG A 317 18.34 -1.22 1.57
C ARG A 317 16.97 -0.58 1.75
N HIS A 318 15.92 -1.11 1.12
CA HIS A 318 14.56 -0.57 1.24
C HIS A 318 13.95 -0.81 2.63
N MET A 319 14.30 -1.89 3.34
CA MET A 319 13.86 -2.12 4.72
C MET A 319 14.51 -1.10 5.66
N VAL A 320 15.79 -0.81 5.46
CA VAL A 320 16.51 0.26 6.18
C VAL A 320 15.85 1.62 5.90
N ALA A 321 15.54 1.93 4.64
CA ALA A 321 14.84 3.16 4.28
C ALA A 321 13.46 3.27 4.95
N ASN A 322 12.66 2.20 4.95
CA ASN A 322 11.36 2.16 5.63
C ASN A 322 11.51 2.39 7.15
N ALA A 323 12.51 1.78 7.79
CA ALA A 323 12.79 1.96 9.22
C ALA A 323 13.22 3.38 9.55
N LEU A 324 14.05 4.01 8.72
CA LEU A 324 14.45 5.41 8.90
C LEU A 324 13.29 6.37 8.69
N ALA A 325 12.42 6.12 7.72
CA ALA A 325 11.21 6.91 7.50
C ALA A 325 10.23 6.79 8.68
N ALA A 326 9.97 5.57 9.17
CA ALA A 326 9.15 5.33 10.36
C ALA A 326 9.76 5.99 11.61
N ALA A 327 11.07 5.86 11.80
CA ALA A 327 11.79 6.52 12.88
C ALA A 327 11.65 8.05 12.79
N ALA A 328 11.78 8.65 11.60
CA ALA A 328 11.63 10.09 11.43
C ALA A 328 10.22 10.57 11.82
N LEU A 329 9.17 9.82 11.46
CA LEU A 329 7.79 10.12 11.83
C LEU A 329 7.59 10.13 13.35
N VAL A 330 8.02 9.06 14.03
CA VAL A 330 7.82 8.96 15.50
C VAL A 330 8.74 9.91 16.26
N ARG A 331 9.94 10.22 15.75
CA ARG A 331 10.82 11.24 16.31
C ARG A 331 10.22 12.65 16.17
N ALA A 332 9.54 12.95 15.05
CA ALA A 332 8.78 14.18 14.87
C ALA A 332 7.59 14.28 15.84
N TYR A 333 6.95 13.15 16.14
CA TYR A 333 5.89 13.08 17.14
C TYR A 333 6.42 13.34 18.57
N GLY A 334 7.62 12.84 18.87
CA GLY A 334 8.32 13.03 20.15
C GLY A 334 8.75 11.74 20.86
N VAL A 335 8.72 10.60 20.16
CA VAL A 335 9.11 9.29 20.71
C VAL A 335 10.61 9.20 20.92
N ASP A 336 11.08 8.81 22.10
CA ASP A 336 12.51 8.67 22.42
C ASP A 336 13.23 7.55 21.66
N VAL A 337 14.55 7.72 21.48
CA VAL A 337 15.40 6.79 20.70
C VAL A 337 15.38 5.35 21.23
N SER A 338 15.20 5.15 22.53
CA SER A 338 15.09 3.82 23.14
C SER A 338 13.82 3.09 22.72
N ALA A 339 12.69 3.81 22.62
CA ALA A 339 11.43 3.27 22.12
C ALA A 339 11.50 2.99 20.61
N VAL A 340 12.19 3.83 19.84
CA VAL A 340 12.47 3.55 18.41
C VAL A 340 13.20 2.23 18.25
N ARG A 341 14.30 2.02 18.98
CA ARG A 341 15.05 0.75 18.94
C ARG A 341 14.17 -0.45 19.27
N LYS A 342 13.44 -0.36 20.38
CA LYS A 342 12.56 -1.43 20.85
C LYS A 342 11.45 -1.73 19.84
N GLY A 343 10.88 -0.70 19.22
CA GLY A 343 9.89 -0.85 18.16
C GLY A 343 10.43 -1.57 16.92
N ILE A 344 11.67 -1.28 16.52
CA ILE A 344 12.34 -2.01 15.43
C ILE A 344 12.51 -3.49 15.80
N GLN A 345 13.02 -3.78 17.00
CA GLN A 345 13.25 -5.15 17.47
C GLN A 345 11.96 -5.95 17.64
N ASN A 346 10.87 -5.29 18.00
CA ASN A 346 9.55 -5.92 18.17
C ASN A 346 8.80 -6.10 16.84
N TYR A 347 9.21 -5.41 15.78
CA TYR A 347 8.50 -5.45 14.52
C TYR A 347 8.67 -6.81 13.83
N VAL A 348 7.55 -7.45 13.53
CA VAL A 348 7.52 -8.67 12.72
C VAL A 348 7.09 -8.29 11.31
N PRO A 349 7.95 -8.43 10.30
CA PRO A 349 7.56 -8.21 8.91
C PRO A 349 6.36 -9.08 8.52
N GLY A 350 5.42 -8.49 7.75
CA GLY A 350 4.30 -9.26 7.21
C GLY A 350 4.77 -10.34 6.24
N SER A 351 4.02 -11.45 6.17
CA SER A 351 4.28 -12.55 5.24
C SER A 351 4.44 -12.08 3.79
N HIS A 352 5.21 -12.83 3.01
CA HIS A 352 5.44 -12.62 1.58
C HIS A 352 6.17 -11.31 1.22
N ARG A 353 6.96 -10.75 2.14
CA ARG A 353 7.78 -9.53 1.96
C ARG A 353 9.23 -9.83 2.27
N ILE A 354 10.00 -10.24 1.25
CA ILE A 354 11.39 -10.74 1.38
C ILE A 354 11.51 -11.69 2.58
N GLN A 355 10.58 -12.63 2.65
CA GLN A 355 10.47 -13.57 3.75
C GLN A 355 11.43 -14.74 3.48
N PRO A 356 12.47 -14.94 4.32
CA PRO A 356 13.27 -16.15 4.25
C PRO A 356 12.35 -17.34 4.57
N VAL A 357 12.27 -18.30 3.66
CA VAL A 357 11.49 -19.54 3.86
C VAL A 357 12.38 -20.58 4.53
N THR A 358 13.56 -20.83 3.96
CA THR A 358 14.55 -21.76 4.50
C THR A 358 15.92 -21.53 3.87
N ARG A 359 16.96 -22.07 4.49
CA ARG A 359 18.30 -22.20 3.92
C ARG A 359 18.68 -23.68 3.88
N GLN A 360 18.81 -24.24 2.69
CA GLN A 360 19.15 -25.65 2.49
C GLN A 360 20.31 -25.77 1.51
N ASN A 361 21.30 -26.61 1.83
CA ASN A 361 22.48 -26.85 0.97
C ASN A 361 23.22 -25.56 0.56
N GLY A 362 23.20 -24.55 1.43
CA GLY A 362 23.80 -23.24 1.18
C GLY A 362 22.98 -22.31 0.27
N VAL A 363 21.80 -22.73 -0.20
CA VAL A 363 20.86 -21.93 -0.99
C VAL A 363 19.83 -21.29 -0.07
N LEU A 364 19.61 -19.98 -0.24
CA LEU A 364 18.57 -19.24 0.46
C LEU A 364 17.29 -19.18 -0.39
N TRP A 365 16.15 -19.56 0.18
CA TRP A 365 14.84 -19.46 -0.48
C TRP A 365 14.05 -18.30 0.10
N VAL A 366 13.66 -17.35 -0.75
CA VAL A 366 13.01 -16.09 -0.31
C VAL A 366 11.68 -15.90 -1.03
N ASN A 367 10.63 -15.71 -0.23
CA ASN A 367 9.30 -15.37 -0.69
C ASN A 367 9.08 -13.85 -0.66
N ASP A 368 8.94 -13.24 -1.82
CA ASP A 368 8.56 -11.83 -1.96
C ASP A 368 7.39 -11.68 -2.96
N SER A 369 6.37 -12.53 -2.83
CA SER A 369 5.20 -12.53 -3.74
C SER A 369 4.45 -11.19 -3.79
N LYS A 370 4.63 -10.31 -2.80
CA LYS A 370 4.12 -8.92 -2.81
C LYS A 370 4.87 -8.03 -3.82
N ALA A 371 6.00 -8.42 -4.39
CA ALA A 371 6.66 -7.68 -5.48
C ALA A 371 5.86 -7.75 -6.80
N THR A 372 4.70 -7.09 -6.85
CA THR A 372 3.71 -7.18 -7.94
C THR A 372 3.91 -6.17 -9.07
N ASN A 373 5.00 -5.40 -9.04
CA ASN A 373 5.39 -4.46 -10.09
C ASN A 373 6.94 -4.44 -10.24
N PRO A 374 7.48 -3.93 -11.36
CA PRO A 374 8.91 -3.92 -11.61
C PRO A 374 9.74 -3.21 -10.54
N HIS A 375 9.26 -2.08 -10.03
CA HIS A 375 9.97 -1.33 -8.99
C HIS A 375 10.10 -2.13 -7.68
N ALA A 376 9.05 -2.84 -7.26
CA ALA A 376 9.11 -3.70 -6.08
C ALA A 376 10.06 -4.89 -6.29
N ALA A 377 10.03 -5.51 -7.47
CA ALA A 377 10.95 -6.60 -7.80
C ALA A 377 12.41 -6.13 -7.86
N SER A 378 12.67 -4.93 -8.38
CA SER A 378 14.02 -4.32 -8.37
C SER A 378 14.54 -4.15 -6.95
N ALA A 379 13.72 -3.61 -6.04
CA ALA A 379 14.09 -3.45 -4.63
C ALA A 379 14.42 -4.78 -3.94
N SER A 380 13.75 -5.87 -4.35
CA SER A 380 13.99 -7.23 -3.88
C SER A 380 15.27 -7.83 -4.45
N LEU A 381 15.43 -7.76 -5.78
CA LEU A 381 16.62 -8.24 -6.48
C LEU A 381 17.90 -7.53 -6.01
N ALA A 382 17.81 -6.25 -5.67
CA ALA A 382 18.94 -5.48 -5.14
C ALA A 382 19.51 -6.04 -3.83
N ALA A 383 18.74 -6.85 -3.08
CA ALA A 383 19.14 -7.40 -1.79
C ALA A 383 20.10 -8.60 -1.88
N PHE A 384 20.31 -9.17 -3.08
CA PHE A 384 21.02 -10.44 -3.23
C PHE A 384 22.02 -10.41 -4.39
N ASP A 385 23.20 -11.00 -4.24
CA ASP A 385 24.28 -10.93 -5.24
C ASP A 385 24.18 -11.96 -6.36
N SER A 386 23.68 -13.17 -6.08
CA SER A 386 23.46 -14.25 -7.05
C SER A 386 22.04 -14.78 -6.92
N VAL A 387 21.24 -14.64 -7.98
CA VAL A 387 19.79 -14.86 -7.95
C VAL A 387 19.33 -15.82 -9.03
N ILE A 388 18.55 -16.81 -8.62
CA ILE A 388 17.64 -17.55 -9.50
C ILE A 388 16.25 -16.97 -9.29
N TRP A 389 15.77 -16.25 -10.30
CA TRP A 389 14.60 -15.39 -10.17
C TRP A 389 13.35 -16.10 -10.68
N ILE A 390 12.34 -16.25 -9.82
CA ILE A 390 11.01 -16.72 -10.24
C ILE A 390 10.13 -15.50 -10.50
N ALA A 391 9.70 -15.34 -11.75
CA ALA A 391 9.17 -14.07 -12.27
C ALA A 391 7.99 -14.26 -13.24
N GLY A 392 7.09 -13.28 -13.26
CA GLY A 392 5.96 -13.22 -14.19
C GLY A 392 4.59 -13.33 -13.53
N GLY A 393 3.56 -13.28 -14.39
CA GLY A 393 2.16 -13.10 -14.02
C GLY A 393 1.47 -12.09 -14.93
N LEU A 394 0.36 -11.51 -14.46
CA LEU A 394 -0.40 -10.51 -15.22
C LEU A 394 0.36 -9.15 -15.31
N SER A 395 0.90 -8.86 -16.49
CA SER A 395 1.47 -7.55 -16.83
C SER A 395 0.38 -6.49 -16.92
N LYS A 396 0.58 -5.33 -16.28
CA LYS A 396 -0.33 -4.18 -16.32
C LYS A 396 0.13 -3.10 -17.32
N GLY A 397 0.76 -3.53 -18.43
CA GLY A 397 1.29 -2.61 -19.44
C GLY A 397 2.59 -1.90 -19.03
N VAL A 398 3.29 -2.41 -18.01
CA VAL A 398 4.58 -1.89 -17.54
C VAL A 398 5.73 -2.48 -18.36
N SER A 399 6.79 -1.69 -18.56
CA SER A 399 8.04 -2.19 -19.14
C SER A 399 8.92 -2.87 -18.08
N TYR A 400 9.61 -3.94 -18.49
CA TYR A 400 10.61 -4.64 -17.67
C TYR A 400 12.05 -4.31 -18.06
N ASP A 401 12.25 -3.38 -19.01
CA ASP A 401 13.55 -3.07 -19.59
C ASP A 401 14.59 -2.66 -18.55
N GLU A 402 14.30 -1.62 -17.78
CA GLU A 402 15.21 -1.09 -16.75
C GLU A 402 15.45 -2.13 -15.65
N LEU A 403 14.39 -2.82 -15.21
CA LEU A 403 14.47 -3.89 -14.22
C LEU A 403 15.48 -4.98 -14.64
N VAL A 404 15.38 -5.48 -15.86
CA VAL A 404 16.30 -6.51 -16.33
C VAL A 404 17.70 -5.92 -16.52
N HIS A 405 17.81 -4.74 -17.12
CA HIS A 405 19.09 -4.08 -17.36
C HIS A 405 19.91 -3.90 -16.08
N ASP A 406 19.29 -3.37 -15.03
CA ASP A 406 19.97 -3.06 -13.77
C ASP A 406 20.40 -4.31 -13.00
N HIS A 407 19.68 -5.42 -13.17
CA HIS A 407 19.88 -6.65 -12.43
C HIS A 407 20.48 -7.80 -13.26
N ALA A 408 20.74 -7.64 -14.56
CA ALA A 408 21.25 -8.73 -15.42
C ALA A 408 22.48 -9.45 -14.82
N ARG A 409 23.41 -8.69 -14.26
CA ARG A 409 24.67 -9.16 -13.66
C ARG A 409 24.55 -9.99 -12.38
N ARG A 410 23.40 -9.99 -11.71
CA ARG A 410 23.13 -10.85 -10.54
C ARG A 410 22.23 -12.04 -10.88
N LEU A 411 21.65 -12.08 -12.07
CA LEU A 411 20.77 -13.16 -12.49
C LEU A 411 21.60 -14.35 -12.97
N LYS A 412 21.48 -15.48 -12.28
CA LYS A 412 22.05 -16.76 -12.70
C LYS A 412 21.11 -17.53 -13.61
N ALA A 413 19.79 -17.41 -13.38
CA ALA A 413 18.74 -17.94 -14.24
C ALA A 413 17.41 -17.24 -13.92
N VAL A 414 16.45 -17.31 -14.85
CA VAL A 414 15.07 -16.86 -14.63
C VAL A 414 14.10 -18.00 -14.93
N VAL A 415 13.20 -18.26 -13.98
CA VAL A 415 12.08 -19.19 -14.13
C VAL A 415 10.81 -18.38 -14.34
N LEU A 416 10.25 -18.44 -15.55
CA LEU A 416 9.06 -17.69 -15.92
C LEU A 416 7.79 -18.44 -15.53
N ILE A 417 6.90 -17.73 -14.87
CA ILE A 417 5.51 -18.12 -14.56
C ILE A 417 4.55 -17.09 -15.15
N GLY A 418 3.27 -17.44 -15.28
CA GLY A 418 2.23 -16.56 -15.83
C GLY A 418 1.66 -17.04 -17.16
N LYS A 419 0.49 -16.51 -17.52
CA LYS A 419 -0.18 -16.81 -18.80
C LYS A 419 0.47 -16.12 -19.99
N ASP A 420 0.95 -14.90 -19.79
CA ASP A 420 1.67 -14.11 -20.78
C ASP A 420 3.00 -13.64 -20.17
N THR A 421 4.10 -14.21 -20.68
CA THR A 421 5.46 -13.91 -20.25
C THR A 421 6.26 -13.18 -21.33
N THR A 422 5.63 -12.84 -22.46
CA THR A 422 6.32 -12.35 -23.66
C THR A 422 7.11 -11.07 -23.37
N SER A 423 6.47 -10.08 -22.75
CA SER A 423 7.12 -8.80 -22.44
C SER A 423 8.37 -8.93 -21.55
N LEU A 424 8.32 -9.79 -20.53
CA LEU A 424 9.47 -10.05 -19.65
C LEU A 424 10.55 -10.88 -20.36
N ALA A 425 10.15 -11.90 -21.13
CA ALA A 425 11.07 -12.71 -21.93
C ALA A 425 11.82 -11.87 -22.97
N GLU A 426 11.14 -10.95 -23.64
CA GLU A 426 11.75 -10.01 -24.59
C GLU A 426 12.71 -9.03 -23.91
N ALA A 427 12.41 -8.56 -22.70
CA ALA A 427 13.33 -7.73 -21.92
C ALA A 427 14.59 -8.52 -21.51
N LEU A 428 14.43 -9.77 -21.06
CA LEU A 428 15.53 -10.70 -20.76
C LEU A 428 16.41 -10.95 -21.98
N GLN A 429 15.82 -11.24 -23.13
CA GLN A 429 16.57 -11.47 -24.37
C GLN A 429 17.39 -10.24 -24.81
N ARG A 430 16.88 -9.01 -24.55
CA ARG A 430 17.54 -7.77 -24.94
C ARG A 430 18.65 -7.36 -23.98
N HIS A 431 18.44 -7.50 -22.67
CA HIS A 431 19.32 -6.93 -21.65
C HIS A 431 20.13 -7.97 -20.87
N ALA A 432 19.76 -9.25 -20.94
CA ALA A 432 20.41 -10.37 -20.26
C ALA A 432 20.45 -11.65 -21.14
N PRO A 433 20.95 -11.58 -22.40
CA PRO A 433 20.86 -12.68 -23.36
C PRO A 433 21.57 -13.97 -22.94
N ASP A 434 22.57 -13.87 -22.06
CA ASP A 434 23.34 -15.00 -21.55
C ASP A 434 22.70 -15.68 -20.33
N VAL A 435 21.63 -15.09 -19.76
CA VAL A 435 20.93 -15.65 -18.60
C VAL A 435 19.96 -16.73 -19.08
N PRO A 436 20.09 -17.99 -18.60
CA PRO A 436 19.15 -19.05 -18.91
C PRO A 436 17.73 -18.70 -18.47
N VAL A 437 16.77 -18.86 -19.39
CA VAL A 437 15.34 -18.65 -19.14
C VAL A 437 14.59 -19.97 -19.27
N ILE A 438 13.88 -20.35 -18.20
CA ILE A 438 13.09 -21.57 -18.12
C ILE A 438 11.62 -21.18 -18.05
N ALA A 439 10.86 -21.45 -19.10
CA ALA A 439 9.42 -21.21 -19.12
C ALA A 439 8.66 -22.40 -18.52
N GLN A 440 7.77 -22.14 -17.56
CA GLN A 440 6.84 -23.14 -17.08
C GLN A 440 5.58 -23.21 -17.98
N PRO A 441 4.90 -24.36 -18.05
CA PRO A 441 3.61 -24.47 -18.72
C PRO A 441 2.60 -23.45 -18.17
N ALA A 442 1.77 -22.88 -19.04
CA ALA A 442 0.70 -21.99 -18.61
C ALA A 442 -0.36 -22.78 -17.80
N GLY A 443 -0.40 -22.56 -16.48
CA GLY A 443 -1.48 -23.02 -15.62
C GLY A 443 -2.67 -22.07 -15.57
N ASP A 444 -3.79 -22.58 -15.08
CA ASP A 444 -5.01 -21.82 -14.79
C ASP A 444 -5.19 -21.57 -13.29
N THR A 445 -5.93 -20.51 -12.97
CA THR A 445 -6.45 -20.26 -11.63
C THR A 445 -7.21 -21.49 -11.12
N GLU A 446 -6.86 -21.96 -9.92
CA GLU A 446 -7.65 -22.96 -9.21
C GLU A 446 -9.11 -22.49 -9.13
N ASN A 447 -10.04 -23.40 -9.48
CA ASN A 447 -11.47 -23.13 -9.60
C ASN A 447 -12.04 -22.39 -8.38
N MET A 448 -12.12 -21.07 -8.45
CA MET A 448 -13.16 -20.31 -7.76
C MET A 448 -14.34 -20.24 -8.71
N GLN A 449 -15.49 -20.71 -8.24
CA GLN A 449 -16.80 -20.36 -8.79
C GLN A 449 -16.93 -18.83 -8.73
N THR A 450 -16.41 -18.13 -9.72
CA THR A 450 -16.76 -16.74 -9.95
C THR A 450 -18.15 -16.75 -10.58
N ALA A 451 -19.13 -16.41 -9.76
CA ALA A 451 -20.47 -16.14 -10.25
C ALA A 451 -20.40 -14.94 -11.21
N GLY A 452 -20.50 -15.24 -12.51
CA GLY A 452 -21.02 -14.32 -13.52
C GLY A 452 -20.01 -13.37 -14.19
N THR A 453 -19.42 -13.83 -15.30
CA THR A 453 -19.22 -12.99 -16.49
C THR A 453 -19.39 -13.86 -17.74
N GLY A 454 -20.45 -13.64 -18.51
CA GLY A 454 -20.85 -14.43 -19.68
C GLY A 454 -19.98 -14.23 -20.93
N GLY A 455 -18.66 -14.43 -20.82
CA GLY A 455 -17.77 -14.62 -21.96
C GLY A 455 -17.68 -16.09 -22.36
N PRO A 456 -17.19 -16.41 -23.59
CA PRO A 456 -16.94 -17.80 -23.98
C PRO A 456 -15.99 -18.43 -22.95
N ILE A 457 -16.42 -19.57 -22.38
CA ILE A 457 -15.66 -20.35 -21.41
C ILE A 457 -14.35 -20.77 -22.09
N ALA A 458 -13.24 -20.12 -21.74
CA ALA A 458 -11.92 -20.62 -22.08
C ALA A 458 -11.82 -22.04 -21.50
N THR A 459 -11.45 -23.01 -22.33
CA THR A 459 -11.20 -24.39 -21.89
C THR A 459 -10.20 -24.35 -20.72
N PRO A 460 -10.55 -24.88 -19.53
CA PRO A 460 -9.64 -24.86 -18.40
C PRO A 460 -8.39 -25.70 -18.73
N SER A 461 -7.23 -25.06 -18.68
CA SER A 461 -5.92 -25.68 -18.59
C SER A 461 -5.88 -26.60 -17.37
N PRO A 462 -5.43 -27.86 -17.52
CA PRO A 462 -5.48 -28.87 -16.46
C PRO A 462 -4.45 -28.66 -15.32
N VAL A 463 -3.70 -27.56 -15.33
CA VAL A 463 -2.58 -27.31 -14.41
C VAL A 463 -2.94 -26.17 -13.46
N SER A 464 -3.01 -26.44 -12.16
CA SER A 464 -3.30 -25.43 -11.14
C SER A 464 -2.14 -24.46 -10.93
N GLY A 465 -2.42 -23.26 -10.39
CA GLY A 465 -1.39 -22.33 -9.93
C GLY A 465 -0.38 -22.96 -8.97
N GLY A 466 -0.85 -23.80 -8.03
CA GLY A 466 0.04 -24.57 -7.15
C GLY A 466 0.97 -25.51 -7.92
N THR A 467 0.47 -26.20 -8.94
CA THR A 467 1.29 -27.09 -9.79
C THR A 467 2.36 -26.31 -10.57
N VAL A 468 2.01 -25.14 -11.12
CA VAL A 468 2.98 -24.25 -11.80
C VAL A 468 4.08 -23.84 -10.83
N MET A 469 3.72 -23.47 -9.61
CA MET A 469 4.70 -23.04 -8.60
C MET A 469 5.62 -24.19 -8.19
N ALA A 470 5.08 -25.39 -7.96
CA ALA A 470 5.89 -26.57 -7.66
C ALA A 470 6.91 -26.88 -8.76
N GLN A 471 6.50 -26.80 -10.04
CA GLN A 471 7.42 -26.98 -11.18
C GLN A 471 8.47 -25.88 -11.26
N ALA A 472 8.09 -24.62 -10.96
CA ALA A 472 9.01 -23.50 -10.92
C ALA A 472 10.08 -23.67 -9.83
N VAL A 473 9.67 -24.06 -8.61
CA VAL A 473 10.56 -24.36 -7.48
C VAL A 473 11.48 -25.52 -7.81
N ALA A 474 10.97 -26.61 -8.39
CA ALA A 474 11.79 -27.74 -8.81
C ALA A 474 12.83 -27.35 -9.87
N SER A 475 12.45 -26.52 -10.84
CA SER A 475 13.36 -26.01 -11.88
C SER A 475 14.44 -25.10 -11.29
N ALA A 476 14.06 -24.22 -10.36
CA ALA A 476 15.00 -23.36 -9.65
C ALA A 476 16.00 -24.19 -8.82
N ALA A 477 15.54 -25.24 -8.15
CA ALA A 477 16.38 -26.14 -7.36
C ALA A 477 17.46 -26.84 -8.19
N GLN A 478 17.15 -27.24 -9.42
CA GLN A 478 18.12 -27.89 -10.32
C GLN A 478 19.25 -26.96 -10.77
N LEU A 479 19.03 -25.65 -10.72
CA LEU A 479 19.98 -24.63 -11.15
C LEU A 479 20.77 -24.03 -9.97
N ALA A 480 20.20 -24.11 -8.77
CA ALA A 480 20.74 -23.53 -7.55
C ALA A 480 21.97 -24.28 -7.04
N THR A 481 22.95 -23.51 -6.58
CA THR A 481 24.16 -24.00 -5.92
C THR A 481 24.42 -23.20 -4.65
N SER A 482 25.21 -23.75 -3.73
CA SER A 482 25.57 -23.07 -2.47
C SER A 482 26.05 -21.63 -2.72
N GLY A 483 25.48 -20.67 -1.99
CA GLY A 483 25.71 -19.24 -2.15
C GLY A 483 24.64 -18.51 -2.98
N ASP A 484 23.79 -19.23 -3.71
CA ASP A 484 22.70 -18.63 -4.48
C ASP A 484 21.47 -18.29 -3.60
N THR A 485 20.67 -17.35 -4.09
CA THR A 485 19.31 -17.09 -3.60
C THR A 485 18.28 -17.47 -4.66
N VAL A 486 17.32 -18.32 -4.31
CA VAL A 486 16.10 -18.49 -5.11
C VAL A 486 15.07 -17.48 -4.62
N LEU A 487 14.75 -16.51 -5.48
CA LEU A 487 13.93 -15.37 -5.15
C LEU A 487 12.60 -15.40 -5.92
N MET A 488 11.50 -15.49 -5.18
CA MET A 488 10.15 -15.32 -5.74
C MET A 488 9.72 -13.86 -5.64
N ALA A 489 10.09 -13.05 -6.63
CA ALA A 489 9.78 -11.61 -6.72
C ALA A 489 9.16 -11.27 -8.08
N PRO A 490 7.85 -11.51 -8.28
CA PRO A 490 7.27 -11.77 -9.60
C PRO A 490 7.26 -10.60 -10.60
N ALA A 491 7.48 -9.37 -10.14
CA ALA A 491 7.35 -8.12 -10.91
C ALA A 491 5.96 -7.88 -11.55
N ALA A 492 4.98 -8.75 -11.29
CA ALA A 492 3.67 -8.75 -11.92
C ALA A 492 2.56 -9.17 -10.93
N ALA A 493 1.32 -8.80 -11.26
CA ALA A 493 0.15 -9.21 -10.49
C ALA A 493 -0.10 -10.72 -10.62
N SER A 494 -0.80 -11.31 -9.64
CA SER A 494 -0.96 -12.77 -9.53
C SER A 494 -2.22 -13.33 -10.21
N MET A 495 -3.15 -12.45 -10.61
CA MET A 495 -4.55 -12.78 -10.91
C MET A 495 -4.77 -13.63 -12.17
N ASP A 496 -3.72 -13.88 -12.95
CA ASP A 496 -3.77 -14.75 -14.12
C ASP A 496 -3.69 -16.24 -13.77
N GLN A 497 -3.02 -16.59 -12.67
CA GLN A 497 -2.79 -17.98 -12.22
C GLN A 497 -3.17 -18.25 -10.76
N PHE A 498 -3.32 -17.21 -9.94
CA PHE A 498 -3.58 -17.32 -8.50
C PHE A 498 -4.68 -16.34 -8.06
N SER A 499 -5.42 -16.70 -7.02
CA SER A 499 -6.50 -15.87 -6.46
C SER A 499 -6.01 -14.59 -5.77
N SER A 500 -4.77 -14.56 -5.31
CA SER A 500 -4.13 -13.40 -4.69
C SER A 500 -2.61 -13.55 -4.65
N TYR A 501 -1.90 -12.47 -4.31
CA TYR A 501 -0.46 -12.56 -4.08
C TYR A 501 -0.13 -13.45 -2.87
N ALA A 502 -1.00 -13.50 -1.86
CA ALA A 502 -0.83 -14.36 -0.69
C ALA A 502 -0.89 -15.83 -1.09
N HIS A 503 -1.94 -16.23 -1.84
CA HIS A 503 -2.05 -17.58 -2.38
C HIS A 503 -0.81 -17.97 -3.22
N ARG A 504 -0.33 -17.08 -4.10
CA ARG A 504 0.92 -17.33 -4.85
C ARG A 504 2.14 -17.50 -3.93
N GLY A 505 2.21 -16.72 -2.86
CA GLY A 505 3.29 -16.78 -1.88
C GLY A 505 3.24 -18.03 -1.01
N ASP A 506 2.04 -18.48 -0.61
CA ASP A 506 1.81 -19.72 0.13
C ASP A 506 2.18 -20.92 -0.71
N ALA A 507 1.77 -20.96 -1.99
CA ALA A 507 2.14 -22.01 -2.93
C ALA A 507 3.66 -22.12 -3.11
N PHE A 508 4.39 -20.99 -3.07
CA PHE A 508 5.86 -21.00 -3.11
C PHE A 508 6.45 -21.57 -1.82
N ILE A 509 5.94 -21.16 -0.65
CA ILE A 509 6.40 -21.68 0.65
C ILE A 509 6.18 -23.19 0.71
N GLU A 510 4.97 -23.66 0.40
CA GLU A 510 4.60 -25.06 0.41
C GLU A 510 5.52 -25.88 -0.50
N ALA A 511 5.67 -25.47 -1.77
CA ALA A 511 6.54 -26.15 -2.72
C ALA A 511 8.02 -26.21 -2.27
N VAL A 512 8.52 -25.16 -1.62
CA VAL A 512 9.88 -25.15 -1.08
C VAL A 512 10.02 -26.12 0.09
N LEU A 513 9.06 -26.14 1.02
CA LEU A 513 9.09 -27.03 2.17
C LEU A 513 8.96 -28.51 1.75
N GLU A 514 8.09 -28.83 0.80
CA GLU A 514 7.96 -30.18 0.25
C GLU A 514 9.25 -30.65 -0.43
N LEU A 515 9.90 -29.77 -1.19
CA LEU A 515 11.19 -30.07 -1.82
C LEU A 515 12.27 -30.39 -0.77
N VAL A 516 12.32 -29.61 0.31
CA VAL A 516 13.29 -29.77 1.40
C VAL A 516 13.07 -31.09 2.13
N GLU A 517 11.82 -31.42 2.45
CA GLU A 517 11.44 -32.68 3.11
C GLU A 517 11.77 -33.90 2.24
N GLY A 518 11.47 -33.85 0.93
CA GLY A 518 11.80 -34.93 0.00
C GLY A 518 13.31 -35.18 -0.14
N GLN A 519 14.13 -34.11 -0.07
CA GLN A 519 15.59 -34.23 -0.07
C GLN A 519 16.14 -34.82 1.25
N ALA A 520 15.50 -34.55 2.38
CA ALA A 520 15.91 -35.14 3.66
C ALA A 520 15.66 -36.66 3.69
N GLN A 521 14.53 -37.12 3.13
CA GLN A 521 14.19 -38.55 3.08
C GLN A 521 15.08 -39.36 2.12
N THR A 522 15.56 -38.75 1.04
CA THR A 522 16.44 -39.40 0.05
C THR A 522 17.92 -39.38 0.45
N GLY A 523 18.31 -38.60 1.45
CA GLY A 523 19.68 -38.55 1.99
C GLY A 523 19.95 -39.48 3.18
N GLU A 524 18.91 -40.12 3.73
CA GLU A 524 19.02 -41.11 4.82
C GLU A 524 19.08 -42.58 4.32
N GLU A 525 18.89 -42.81 3.02
CA GLU A 525 19.15 -44.09 2.32
C GLU A 525 20.56 -44.12 1.71
#